data_AF-A0A2V1DN35-F1
#
_entry.id   AF-A0A2V1DN35-F1
#
_cell.length_a   1.000
_cell.length_b   1.000
_cell.length_c   1.000
_cell.angle_alpha   90.00
_cell.angle_beta   90.00
_cell.angle_gamma   90.00
#
_symmetry.space_group_name_H-M   'P 1'
#
loop_
_entity.id
_entity.type
_entity.pdbx_description
1 polymer ?
#
loop_
_entity_poly.entity_id
_entity_poly.type
_entity_poly.pdbx_seq_one_letter_code
_entity_poly.pdbx_strand_id
1 'polypeptide(L)'
;MQLKLYFLTAALNLAAAASPLRPRQSNLQDFLGALGGISAPPVLSFNDPKRPFDAGGNTFVLLDEARERSCDLQLNQCADRANSSGGSAGFSVQDCNQQKVDCLAARF
;
A
#
# COMPACT_ATOMS: atom_id res chain seq x y z
N MET A 1 35.60 33.53 52.83
CA MET A 1 34.64 34.19 51.91
C MET A 1 34.13 33.11 50.95
N GLN A 2 32.80 32.99 50.84
CA GLN A 2 32.04 31.77 50.54
C GLN A 2 32.26 31.14 49.15
N LEU A 3 32.49 29.82 49.16
CA LEU A 3 32.51 28.92 48.00
C LEU A 3 31.06 28.67 47.53
N LYS A 4 30.66 29.21 46.38
CA LYS A 4 29.33 28.95 45.79
C LYS A 4 29.38 27.70 44.92
N LEU A 5 28.98 26.58 45.52
CA LEU A 5 28.79 25.29 44.84
C LEU A 5 27.44 25.33 44.12
N TYR A 6 27.44 25.60 42.82
CA TYR A 6 26.24 25.48 41.99
C TYR A 6 26.12 24.04 41.47
N PHE A 7 25.29 23.23 42.13
CA PHE A 7 24.87 21.95 41.58
C PHE A 7 23.88 22.19 40.43
N LEU A 8 24.36 22.07 39.20
CA LEU A 8 23.51 21.98 38.01
C LEU A 8 23.07 20.52 37.83
N THR A 9 21.89 20.16 38.35
CA THR A 9 21.27 18.89 38.00
C THR A 9 20.60 19.02 36.63
N ALA A 10 21.22 18.43 35.60
CA ALA A 10 20.58 18.29 34.30
C ALA A 10 19.50 17.19 34.39
N ALA A 11 18.23 17.58 34.34
CA ALA A 11 17.13 16.63 34.25
C ALA A 11 17.03 16.10 32.80
N LEU A 12 17.40 14.84 32.59
CA LEU A 12 17.10 14.13 31.33
C LEU A 12 15.60 13.83 31.29
N ASN A 13 14.87 14.57 30.47
CA ASN A 13 13.50 14.22 30.09
C ASN A 13 13.54 13.20 28.95
N LEU A 14 13.40 11.91 29.26
CA LEU A 14 13.12 10.88 28.25
C LEU A 14 11.62 10.89 27.94
N ALA A 15 11.20 11.70 26.98
CA ALA A 15 9.89 11.56 26.36
C ALA A 15 9.92 10.34 25.43
N ALA A 16 9.27 9.24 25.83
CA ALA A 16 9.03 8.11 24.93
C ALA A 16 8.07 8.57 23.82
N ALA A 17 8.55 8.58 22.57
CA ALA A 17 7.70 8.83 21.42
C ALA A 17 6.76 7.63 21.23
N ALA A 18 5.53 7.72 21.75
CA ALA A 18 4.48 6.80 21.38
C ALA A 18 4.15 7.05 19.90
N SER A 19 4.49 6.10 19.03
CA SER A 19 4.00 6.14 17.65
C SER A 19 2.48 6.01 17.66
N PRO A 20 1.74 6.86 16.93
CA PRO A 20 0.31 6.66 16.81
C PRO A 20 0.06 5.29 16.17
N LEU A 21 -0.74 4.46 16.84
CA LEU A 21 -1.32 3.27 16.22
C LEU A 21 -2.22 3.77 15.08
N ARG A 22 -1.72 3.71 13.85
CA ARG A 22 -2.57 3.89 12.67
C ARG A 22 -3.55 2.73 12.68
N PRO A 23 -4.88 2.96 12.69
CA PRO A 23 -5.82 1.88 12.51
C PRO A 23 -5.42 1.13 11.24
N ARG A 24 -5.40 -0.20 11.30
CA ARG A 24 -5.16 -1.05 10.13
C ARG A 24 -6.30 -0.74 9.15
N GLN A 25 -6.05 0.15 8.21
CA GLN A 25 -6.99 0.43 7.13
C GLN A 25 -7.18 -0.91 6.42
N SER A 26 -8.40 -1.43 6.49
CA SER A 26 -8.72 -2.67 5.82
C SER A 26 -8.64 -2.42 4.33
N ASN A 27 -7.98 -3.32 3.61
CA ASN A 27 -8.00 -3.29 2.15
C ASN A 27 -9.46 -3.32 1.72
N LEU A 28 -9.88 -2.32 0.96
CA LEU A 28 -11.26 -2.25 0.48
C LEU A 28 -11.51 -3.25 -0.64
N GLN A 29 -10.49 -3.89 -1.22
CA GLN A 29 -10.62 -4.89 -2.28
C GLN A 29 -10.55 -6.33 -1.78
N ASP A 30 -11.45 -7.17 -2.29
CA ASP A 30 -11.60 -8.59 -1.94
C ASP A 30 -10.89 -9.53 -2.92
N PHE A 31 -10.30 -9.01 -4.01
CA PHE A 31 -9.57 -9.85 -4.96
C PHE A 31 -8.25 -10.34 -4.37
N LEU A 32 -8.11 -11.67 -4.26
CA LEU A 32 -6.93 -12.33 -3.68
C LEU A 32 -6.06 -13.06 -4.72
N GLY A 33 -6.45 -13.06 -6.00
CA GLY A 33 -5.66 -13.68 -7.06
C GLY A 33 -4.28 -13.01 -7.17
N ALA A 34 -3.23 -13.82 -7.29
CA ALA A 34 -1.85 -13.34 -7.33
C ALA A 34 -0.98 -14.18 -8.27
N LEU A 35 -1.18 -14.02 -9.58
CA LEU A 35 -0.46 -14.82 -10.58
C LEU A 35 1.02 -14.46 -10.50
N GLY A 36 1.86 -15.49 -10.44
CA GLY A 36 3.28 -15.28 -10.22
C GLY A 36 3.62 -14.62 -8.87
N GLY A 37 2.75 -14.73 -7.86
CA GLY A 37 2.97 -14.13 -6.54
C GLY A 37 2.76 -12.62 -6.50
N ILE A 38 2.16 -12.03 -7.52
CA ILE A 38 1.93 -10.59 -7.63
C ILE A 38 0.47 -10.29 -7.28
N SER A 39 0.22 -9.81 -6.07
CA SER A 39 -1.10 -9.38 -5.61
C SER A 39 -1.41 -7.95 -6.03
N ALA A 40 -2.69 -7.63 -6.21
CA ALA A 40 -3.13 -6.25 -6.37
C ALA A 40 -2.76 -5.41 -5.12
N PRO A 41 -2.25 -4.18 -5.28
CA PRO A 41 -2.01 -3.28 -4.15
C PRO A 41 -3.29 -3.04 -3.35
N PRO A 42 -3.21 -2.84 -2.03
CA PRO A 42 -4.40 -2.57 -1.24
C PRO A 42 -5.05 -1.25 -1.68
N VAL A 43 -6.38 -1.21 -1.64
CA VAL A 43 -7.16 0.01 -1.74
C VAL A 43 -7.45 0.51 -0.32
N LEU A 44 -7.03 1.72 0.01
CA LEU A 44 -7.14 2.30 1.35
C LEU A 44 -8.04 3.53 1.34
N SER A 45 -8.70 3.83 2.47
CA SER A 45 -9.49 5.06 2.65
C SER A 45 -8.88 6.02 3.67
N PHE A 46 -8.56 7.25 3.28
CA PHE A 46 -8.02 8.30 4.13
C PHE A 46 -9.08 9.33 4.55
N ASN A 47 -8.73 10.17 5.53
CA ASN A 47 -9.54 11.32 5.93
C ASN A 47 -9.22 12.56 5.06
N ASP A 48 -9.21 12.40 3.74
CA ASP A 48 -9.12 13.50 2.76
C ASP A 48 -10.47 13.61 2.05
N PRO A 49 -11.26 14.68 2.31
CA PRO A 49 -12.60 14.82 1.72
C PRO A 49 -12.57 15.07 0.20
N LYS A 50 -11.41 15.42 -0.39
CA LYS A 50 -11.28 15.65 -1.83
C LYS A 50 -10.90 14.39 -2.57
N ARG A 51 -10.02 13.56 -2.00
CA ARG A 51 -9.51 12.33 -2.61
C ARG A 51 -9.36 11.24 -1.55
N PRO A 52 -10.47 10.65 -1.07
CA PRO A 52 -10.46 9.79 0.10
C PRO A 52 -9.87 8.40 -0.17
N PHE A 53 -9.72 7.96 -1.42
CA PHE A 53 -9.24 6.61 -1.73
C PHE A 53 -7.80 6.62 -2.23
N ASP A 54 -7.05 5.55 -1.97
CA ASP A 54 -5.70 5.34 -2.47
C ASP A 54 -5.52 3.94 -3.03
N ALA A 55 -4.80 3.86 -4.14
CA ALA A 55 -4.30 2.61 -4.69
C ALA A 55 -2.84 2.77 -5.11
N GLY A 56 -1.94 2.17 -4.33
CA GLY A 56 -0.51 2.19 -4.59
C GLY A 56 0.07 3.61 -4.64
N GLY A 57 -0.37 4.50 -3.75
CA GLY A 57 0.12 5.89 -3.67
C GLY A 57 -0.55 6.87 -4.64
N ASN A 58 -1.53 6.42 -5.43
CA ASN A 58 -2.37 7.27 -6.26
C ASN A 58 -3.70 7.49 -5.55
N THR A 59 -4.12 8.74 -5.34
CA THR A 59 -5.38 9.03 -4.65
C THR A 59 -6.54 9.23 -5.62
N PHE A 60 -7.78 8.95 -5.22
CA PHE A 60 -8.96 9.00 -6.08
C PHE A 60 -10.16 9.58 -5.35
N VAL A 61 -11.10 10.14 -6.13
CA VAL A 61 -12.38 10.62 -5.60
C VAL A 61 -13.33 9.44 -5.41
N LEU A 62 -13.38 8.54 -6.39
CA LEU A 62 -14.27 7.38 -6.39
C LEU A 62 -13.53 6.10 -5.98
N LEU A 63 -14.21 5.24 -5.22
CA LEU A 63 -13.65 3.95 -4.81
C LEU A 63 -13.36 3.08 -6.03
N ASP A 64 -14.27 3.04 -7.00
CA ASP A 64 -14.13 2.21 -8.20
C ASP A 64 -12.89 2.59 -9.04
N GLU A 65 -12.55 3.88 -9.12
CA GLU A 65 -11.33 4.34 -9.80
C GLU A 65 -10.06 3.86 -9.09
N ALA A 66 -10.06 3.86 -7.75
CA ALA A 66 -8.95 3.32 -6.97
C ALA A 66 -8.81 1.80 -7.17
N ARG A 67 -9.94 1.08 -7.24
CA ARG A 67 -9.95 -0.36 -7.50
C ARG A 67 -9.43 -0.70 -8.88
N GLU A 68 -9.89 0.01 -9.91
CA GLU A 68 -9.39 -0.15 -11.27
C GLU A 68 -7.88 0.09 -11.32
N ARG A 69 -7.40 1.16 -10.67
CA ARG A 69 -5.97 1.44 -10.56
C ARG A 69 -5.20 0.31 -9.87
N SER A 70 -5.75 -0.27 -8.81
CA SER A 70 -5.14 -1.42 -8.12
C SER A 70 -4.97 -2.62 -9.07
N CYS A 71 -6.01 -2.97 -9.83
CA CYS A 71 -5.95 -4.05 -10.82
C CYS A 71 -4.96 -3.75 -11.95
N ASP A 72 -4.86 -2.49 -12.40
CA ASP A 72 -3.87 -2.07 -13.40
C ASP A 72 -2.43 -2.18 -12.90
N LEU A 73 -2.19 -1.78 -11.65
CA LEU A 73 -0.87 -1.92 -11.03
C LEU A 73 -0.47 -3.39 -10.92
N GLN A 74 -1.42 -4.29 -10.60
CA GLN A 74 -1.19 -5.73 -10.62
C GLN A 74 -0.81 -6.24 -12.01
N LEU A 75 -1.58 -5.85 -13.03
CA LEU A 75 -1.33 -6.24 -14.43
C LEU A 75 0.09 -5.85 -14.85
N ASN A 76 0.48 -4.61 -14.62
CA ASN A 76 1.79 -4.11 -15.03
C ASN A 76 2.92 -4.92 -14.37
N GLN A 77 2.84 -5.14 -13.06
CA GLN A 77 3.83 -5.93 -12.34
C GLN A 77 3.86 -7.38 -12.83
N CYS A 78 2.69 -7.98 -13.07
CA CYS A 78 2.58 -9.34 -13.60
C CYS A 78 3.22 -9.45 -15.00
N ALA A 79 2.90 -8.51 -15.89
CA ALA A 79 3.44 -8.45 -17.23
C ALA A 79 4.97 -8.23 -17.21
N ASP A 80 5.47 -7.35 -16.34
CA ASP A 80 6.91 -7.15 -16.15
C ASP A 80 7.61 -8.44 -15.73
N ARG A 81 7.00 -9.22 -14.82
CA ARG A 81 7.54 -10.53 -14.41
C ARG A 81 7.51 -11.56 -15.55
N ALA A 82 6.41 -11.63 -16.30
CA ALA A 82 6.31 -12.51 -17.46
C ALA A 82 7.38 -12.17 -18.51
N ASN A 83 7.52 -10.89 -18.86
CA ASN A 83 8.47 -10.40 -19.86
C ASN A 83 9.93 -10.56 -19.43
N SER A 84 10.26 -10.21 -18.19
CA SER A 84 11.64 -10.29 -17.67
C SER A 84 12.14 -11.72 -17.46
N SER A 85 11.24 -12.70 -17.40
CA SER A 85 11.60 -14.11 -17.22
C SER A 85 12.21 -14.79 -18.45
N GLY A 86 12.16 -14.14 -19.63
CA GLY A 86 12.55 -14.76 -20.89
C GLY A 86 11.75 -16.02 -21.22
N GLY A 87 10.50 -16.10 -20.75
CA GLY A 87 9.61 -17.27 -20.93
C GLY A 87 9.66 -18.30 -19.79
N SER A 88 10.51 -18.11 -18.77
CA SER A 88 10.66 -19.06 -17.66
C SER A 88 9.65 -18.83 -16.50
N ALA A 89 8.77 -17.85 -16.60
CA ALA A 89 7.80 -17.51 -15.55
C ALA A 89 6.74 -18.59 -15.31
N GLY A 90 6.49 -19.48 -16.29
CA GLY A 90 5.40 -20.46 -16.23
C GLY A 90 4.01 -19.85 -16.46
N PHE A 91 3.94 -18.59 -16.86
CA PHE A 91 2.74 -17.87 -17.30
C PHE A 91 3.14 -16.75 -18.28
N SER A 92 2.16 -16.24 -19.01
CA SER A 92 2.30 -15.23 -20.06
C SER A 92 1.67 -13.89 -19.67
N VAL A 93 1.94 -12.85 -20.46
CA VAL A 93 1.23 -11.56 -20.34
C VAL A 93 -0.28 -11.72 -20.57
N GLN A 94 -0.69 -12.70 -21.39
CA GLN A 94 -2.12 -12.98 -21.61
C GLN A 94 -2.79 -13.50 -20.32
N ASP A 95 -2.10 -14.32 -19.54
CA ASP A 95 -2.60 -14.78 -18.24
C ASP A 95 -2.71 -13.63 -17.24
N CYS A 96 -1.78 -12.66 -17.30
CA CYS A 96 -1.89 -11.42 -16.51
C CYS A 96 -3.11 -10.57 -16.91
N ASN A 97 -3.41 -10.47 -18.20
CA ASN A 97 -4.61 -9.77 -18.68
C ASN A 97 -5.89 -10.47 -18.19
N GLN A 98 -5.91 -11.81 -18.19
CA GLN A 98 -7.04 -12.55 -17.63
C GLN A 98 -7.19 -12.29 -16.12
N GLN A 99 -6.08 -12.26 -15.37
CA GLN A 99 -6.10 -11.88 -13.96
C GLN A 99 -6.66 -10.46 -13.74
N LYS A 100 -6.36 -9.49 -14.61
CA LYS A 100 -6.99 -8.15 -14.54
C LYS A 100 -8.51 -8.23 -14.72
N VAL A 101 -8.99 -9.02 -15.68
CA VAL A 101 -10.44 -9.21 -15.88
C VAL A 101 -11.08 -9.79 -14.62
N ASP A 102 -10.47 -10.80 -14.03
CA ASP A 102 -10.96 -11.43 -12.80
C ASP A 102 -10.92 -10.44 -11.61
N CYS A 103 -9.88 -9.61 -11.53
CA CYS A 103 -9.73 -8.55 -10.54
C CYS A 103 -10.85 -7.51 -10.62
N LEU A 104 -11.19 -7.07 -11.84
CA LEU A 104 -12.28 -6.11 -12.08
C LEU A 104 -13.67 -6.74 -11.94
N ALA A 105 -13.79 -8.05 -12.12
CA ALA A 105 -15.05 -8.79 -11.94
C ALA A 105 -15.33 -9.15 -10.48
N ALA A 106 -14.31 -9.16 -9.61
CA ALA A 106 -14.49 -9.33 -8.18
C ALA A 106 -15.39 -8.22 -7.65
N ARG A 107 -16.39 -8.60 -6.86
CA ARG A 107 -17.38 -7.63 -6.36
C ARG A 107 -16.71 -6.59 -5.45
N PHE A 108 -17.18 -5.36 -5.60
CA PHE A 108 -16.74 -4.16 -4.87
C PHE A 108 -17.65 -3.85 -3.69
#